data_AF-A0A9P4HKC6-F1
#
_entry.id   AF-A0A9P4HKC6-F1
#
_cell.length_a   1.000
_cell.length_b   1.000
_cell.length_c   1.000
_cell.angle_alpha   90.00
_cell.angle_beta   90.00
_cell.angle_gamma   90.00
#
_symmetry.space_group_name_H-M   'P 1'
#
loop_
_entity.id
_entity.type
_entity.pdbx_description
1 polymer ?
#
loop_
_entity_poly.entity_id
_entity_poly.type
_entity_poly.pdbx_seq_one_letter_code
_entity_poly.pdbx_strand_id
1 'polypeptide(L)'
;MVPRIAALLLSGVALLQNVQAQTVPVTDLVGTWSSKSNSTLTGDGFYDPVNEKFTEPKHTGISYSFTADGFYESAYYRAIANPVSPKCPKGIIQWQHGSFEKLANGSLVLKPIKVDGRQLYSDPCQYKNAIYTRYNTTDHFKQYTVAMDGYRKTVQRLDLYGQDGAPLMPLYLAYSPPKMLPTTTLNPLVTETAKAGKVKRGDMPLSYGTQLNRNTKVMADQWWWFGVFLTASGGVLYLFF
;
A
#
# COMPACT_ATOMS: atom_id res chain seq x y z
N MET A 1 -13.35 31.65 -64.92
CA MET A 1 -12.11 31.08 -64.34
C MET A 1 -11.87 31.76 -62.99
N VAL A 2 -12.21 31.08 -61.89
CA VAL A 2 -11.91 31.49 -60.51
C VAL A 2 -11.49 30.21 -59.78
N PRO A 3 -10.32 30.18 -59.12
CA PRO A 3 -9.74 28.94 -58.62
C PRO A 3 -10.34 28.53 -57.27
N ARG A 4 -10.34 27.21 -57.08
CA ARG A 4 -10.75 26.46 -55.91
C ARG A 4 -9.83 26.77 -54.72
N ILE A 5 -10.36 27.27 -53.60
CA ILE A 5 -9.67 27.29 -52.31
C ILE A 5 -10.65 26.93 -51.18
N ALA A 6 -10.21 25.90 -50.44
CA ALA A 6 -10.53 25.55 -49.05
C ALA A 6 -11.97 25.15 -48.68
N ALA A 7 -12.28 23.87 -48.90
CA ALA A 7 -13.18 23.13 -48.01
C ALA A 7 -12.48 21.85 -47.57
N LEU A 8 -11.83 21.88 -46.40
CA LEU A 8 -11.37 20.70 -45.66
C LEU A 8 -11.07 21.10 -44.21
N LEU A 9 -12.12 21.15 -43.40
CA LEU A 9 -12.03 21.05 -41.95
C LEU A 9 -12.97 19.92 -41.52
N LEU A 10 -12.52 18.68 -41.73
CA LEU A 10 -13.14 17.49 -41.15
C LEU A 10 -12.39 17.10 -39.88
N SER A 11 -13.10 17.26 -38.76
CA SER A 11 -13.17 16.31 -37.64
C SER A 11 -11.86 15.73 -37.09
N GLY A 12 -11.28 16.40 -36.10
CA GLY A 12 -10.33 15.80 -35.15
C GLY A 12 -10.95 15.69 -33.75
N VAL A 13 -11.98 14.87 -33.58
CA VAL A 13 -12.46 14.51 -32.23
C VAL A 13 -11.57 13.37 -31.73
N ALA A 14 -10.58 13.72 -30.91
CA ALA A 14 -9.78 12.73 -30.19
C ALA A 14 -10.69 12.00 -29.20
N LEU A 15 -11.03 10.74 -29.50
CA LEU A 15 -11.58 9.80 -28.55
C LEU A 15 -10.49 9.50 -27.50
N LEU A 16 -10.49 10.25 -26.40
CA LEU A 16 -9.87 9.81 -25.15
C LEU A 16 -10.74 8.67 -24.61
N GLN A 17 -10.48 7.45 -25.08
CA GLN A 17 -11.03 6.25 -24.46
C GLN A 17 -10.32 6.08 -23.12
N ASN A 18 -11.01 6.44 -22.04
CA ASN A 18 -10.69 5.96 -20.71
C ASN A 18 -10.72 4.43 -20.77
N VAL A 19 -9.55 3.80 -20.71
CA VAL A 19 -9.43 2.37 -20.44
C VAL A 19 -9.85 2.16 -18.99
N GLN A 20 -11.16 2.04 -18.74
CA GLN A 20 -11.62 1.39 -17.54
C GLN A 20 -11.31 -0.09 -17.71
N ALA A 21 -10.34 -0.59 -16.93
CA ALA A 21 -10.18 -2.03 -16.76
C ALA A 21 -11.56 -2.61 -16.43
N GLN A 22 -12.07 -3.50 -17.27
CA GLN A 22 -13.33 -4.21 -17.01
C GLN A 22 -13.09 -5.16 -15.85
N THR A 23 -13.24 -4.67 -14.62
CA THR A 23 -13.26 -5.49 -13.42
C THR A 23 -14.60 -6.23 -13.39
N VAL A 24 -14.57 -7.54 -13.68
CA VAL A 24 -15.74 -8.40 -13.50
C VAL A 24 -16.10 -8.38 -12.01
N PRO A 25 -17.36 -8.14 -11.61
CA PRO A 25 -17.73 -8.13 -10.19
C PRO A 25 -17.39 -9.48 -9.53
N VAL A 26 -16.69 -9.42 -8.38
CA VAL A 26 -16.14 -10.59 -7.67
C VAL A 26 -16.84 -10.77 -6.33
N THR A 27 -18.14 -11.07 -6.36
CA THR A 27 -18.95 -11.20 -5.13
C THR A 27 -18.70 -12.50 -4.38
N ASP A 28 -18.27 -13.55 -5.08
CA ASP A 28 -18.00 -14.89 -4.54
C ASP A 28 -16.72 -14.96 -3.70
N LEU A 29 -15.77 -14.07 -3.95
CA LEU A 29 -14.46 -14.03 -3.28
C LEU A 29 -14.46 -13.20 -2.00
N VAL A 30 -15.49 -12.36 -1.79
CA VAL A 30 -15.53 -11.41 -0.66
C VAL A 30 -15.58 -12.14 0.67
N GLY A 31 -14.61 -11.85 1.53
CA GLY A 31 -14.47 -12.50 2.84
C GLY A 31 -13.01 -12.77 3.20
N THR A 32 -12.80 -13.26 4.42
CA THR A 32 -11.51 -13.76 4.89
C THR A 32 -11.45 -15.26 4.74
N TRP A 33 -10.45 -15.75 4.03
CA TRP A 33 -10.20 -17.14 3.76
C TRP A 33 -8.94 -17.58 4.50
N SER A 34 -8.99 -18.69 5.23
CA SER A 34 -7.86 -19.23 5.96
C SER A 34 -7.63 -20.69 5.64
N SER A 35 -6.37 -21.11 5.61
CA SER A 35 -6.00 -22.52 5.54
C SER A 35 -6.57 -23.34 6.71
N LYS A 36 -6.59 -24.67 6.58
CA LYS A 36 -7.28 -25.62 7.47
C LYS A 36 -7.09 -25.41 8.98
N SER A 37 -5.94 -24.89 9.42
CA SER A 37 -5.65 -24.65 10.85
C SER A 37 -6.47 -23.52 11.47
N ASN A 38 -7.08 -22.65 10.64
CA ASN A 38 -7.86 -21.47 11.05
C ASN A 38 -7.16 -20.60 12.11
N SER A 39 -5.82 -20.62 12.13
CA SER A 39 -5.01 -19.92 13.13
C SER A 39 -4.27 -18.72 12.52
N THR A 40 -3.89 -18.83 11.24
CA THR A 40 -3.34 -17.70 10.48
C THR A 40 -4.51 -16.96 9.82
N LEU A 41 -4.72 -15.71 10.21
CA LEU A 41 -5.80 -14.85 9.73
C LEU A 41 -5.21 -13.47 9.40
N THR A 42 -5.80 -12.77 8.44
CA THR A 42 -5.47 -11.37 8.16
C THR A 42 -6.02 -10.42 9.23
N GLY A 43 -5.54 -9.17 9.21
CA GLY A 43 -5.94 -8.08 10.08
C GLY A 43 -4.94 -7.75 11.19
N ASP A 44 -5.42 -6.92 12.11
CA ASP A 44 -4.72 -6.44 13.31
C ASP A 44 -4.10 -7.54 14.18
N GLY A 45 -4.72 -8.72 14.21
CA GLY A 45 -4.23 -9.88 14.96
C GLY A 45 -2.97 -10.52 14.37
N PHE A 46 -2.57 -10.17 13.15
CA PHE A 46 -1.40 -10.73 12.46
C PHE A 46 -0.28 -9.73 12.29
N TYR A 47 -0.60 -8.52 11.88
CA TYR A 47 0.38 -7.43 11.70
C TYR A 47 -0.12 -6.15 12.35
N ASP A 48 0.75 -5.53 13.14
CA ASP A 48 0.54 -4.21 13.74
C ASP A 48 1.35 -3.18 12.95
N PRO A 49 0.70 -2.31 12.15
CA PRO A 49 1.39 -1.31 11.34
C PRO A 49 1.96 -0.14 12.16
N VAL A 50 1.49 0.08 13.40
CA VAL A 50 1.94 1.17 14.26
C VAL A 50 3.25 0.81 14.94
N ASN A 51 3.32 -0.42 15.48
CA ASN A 51 4.53 -0.92 16.14
C ASN A 51 5.46 -1.70 15.19
N GLU A 52 5.11 -1.80 13.91
CA GLU A 52 5.81 -2.59 12.88
C GLU A 52 6.13 -4.02 13.34
N LYS A 53 5.13 -4.70 13.91
CA LYS A 53 5.31 -5.97 14.59
C LYS A 53 4.40 -7.05 14.02
N PHE A 54 4.95 -8.25 13.87
CA PHE A 54 4.18 -9.46 13.61
C PHE A 54 3.74 -10.15 14.90
N THR A 55 2.52 -10.66 14.89
CA THR A 55 2.02 -11.61 15.90
C THR A 55 2.04 -13.00 15.30
N GLU A 56 2.88 -13.87 15.85
CA GLU A 56 3.03 -15.24 15.34
C GLU A 56 1.77 -16.07 15.59
N PRO A 57 1.15 -16.64 14.55
CA PRO A 57 0.02 -17.55 14.72
C PRO A 57 0.41 -18.86 15.39
N LYS A 58 -0.53 -19.50 16.09
CA LYS A 58 -0.32 -20.80 16.75
C LYS A 58 0.10 -21.93 15.79
N HIS A 59 -0.36 -21.86 14.53
CA HIS A 59 -0.09 -22.86 13.51
C HIS A 59 0.23 -22.20 12.18
N THR A 60 1.16 -22.78 11.43
CA THR A 60 1.48 -22.38 10.05
C THR A 60 0.25 -22.44 9.16
N GLY A 61 0.20 -21.53 8.21
CA GLY A 61 -0.93 -21.40 7.30
C GLY A 61 -0.80 -20.17 6.42
N ILE A 62 -1.78 -20.00 5.56
CA ILE A 62 -1.94 -18.79 4.76
C ILE A 62 -3.38 -18.30 4.89
N SER A 63 -3.57 -17.01 4.71
CA SER A 63 -4.88 -16.38 4.70
C SER A 63 -4.91 -15.23 3.71
N TYR A 64 -6.07 -15.05 3.08
CA TYR A 64 -6.36 -13.90 2.23
C TYR A 64 -7.68 -13.28 2.66
N SER A 65 -7.76 -11.96 2.62
CA SER A 65 -9.03 -11.24 2.69
C SER A 65 -9.26 -10.49 1.42
N PHE A 66 -10.49 -10.47 0.94
CA PHE A 66 -10.93 -9.72 -0.23
C PHE A 66 -12.15 -8.87 0.12
N THR A 67 -12.12 -7.60 -0.25
CA THR A 67 -13.26 -6.69 -0.11
C THR A 67 -14.02 -6.58 -1.42
N ALA A 68 -15.28 -6.15 -1.33
CA ALA A 68 -16.09 -5.85 -2.52
C ALA A 68 -15.53 -4.68 -3.34
N ASP A 69 -14.76 -3.79 -2.70
CA ASP A 69 -14.16 -2.60 -3.31
C ASP A 69 -12.85 -2.88 -4.07
N GLY A 70 -12.45 -4.15 -4.21
CA GLY A 70 -11.27 -4.54 -4.99
C GLY A 70 -9.95 -4.47 -4.22
N PHE A 71 -9.99 -4.52 -2.87
CA PHE A 71 -8.79 -4.60 -2.04
C PHE A 71 -8.57 -5.98 -1.46
N TYR A 72 -7.31 -6.32 -1.26
CA TYR A 72 -6.92 -7.58 -0.64
C TYR A 72 -5.88 -7.37 0.46
N GLU A 73 -5.84 -8.33 1.38
CA GLU A 73 -4.75 -8.53 2.31
C GLU A 73 -4.33 -10.00 2.28
N SER A 74 -3.04 -10.27 2.48
CA SER A 74 -2.51 -11.62 2.60
C SER A 74 -1.61 -11.75 3.82
N ALA A 75 -1.74 -12.90 4.49
CA ALA A 75 -0.98 -13.26 5.68
C ALA A 75 -0.43 -14.67 5.49
N TYR A 76 0.89 -14.82 5.60
CA TYR A 76 1.57 -16.10 5.45
C TYR A 76 2.42 -16.38 6.67
N TYR A 77 2.27 -17.57 7.22
CA TYR A 77 3.19 -18.12 8.19
C TYR A 77 3.61 -19.53 7.76
N ARG A 78 4.88 -19.70 7.40
CA ARG A 78 5.39 -20.97 6.86
C ARG A 78 6.66 -21.39 7.58
N ALA A 79 6.73 -22.67 7.94
CA ALA A 79 7.96 -23.32 8.33
C ALA A 79 8.66 -23.85 7.07
N ILE A 80 9.96 -23.61 6.96
CA ILE A 80 10.81 -24.06 5.88
C ILE A 80 11.73 -25.15 6.46
N ALA A 81 11.56 -26.37 5.97
CA ALA A 81 12.38 -27.49 6.38
C ALA A 81 13.84 -27.31 5.93
N ASN A 82 14.78 -27.72 6.78
CA ASN A 82 16.20 -27.72 6.48
C ASN A 82 16.72 -29.18 6.50
N PRO A 83 16.71 -29.89 5.35
CA PRO A 83 17.09 -31.30 5.31
C PRO A 83 18.58 -31.53 5.63
N VAL A 84 19.44 -30.54 5.39
CA VAL A 84 20.88 -30.61 5.69
C VAL A 84 21.12 -30.52 7.19
N SER A 85 20.40 -29.64 7.89
CA SER A 85 20.46 -29.50 9.35
C SER A 85 19.05 -29.45 9.94
N PRO A 86 18.44 -30.63 10.24
CA PRO A 86 17.06 -30.71 10.74
C PRO A 86 16.83 -30.03 12.10
N LYS A 87 17.90 -29.80 12.88
CA LYS A 87 17.84 -29.08 14.16
C LYS A 87 17.58 -27.57 13.99
N CYS A 88 17.71 -27.04 12.78
CA CYS A 88 17.55 -25.63 12.46
C CYS A 88 16.49 -25.42 11.36
N PRO A 89 15.20 -25.61 11.68
CA PRO A 89 14.13 -25.19 10.79
C PRO A 89 14.16 -23.67 10.62
N LYS A 90 13.77 -23.21 9.45
CA LYS A 90 13.63 -21.78 9.14
C LYS A 90 12.16 -21.40 9.21
N GLY A 91 11.88 -20.14 9.51
CA GLY A 91 10.51 -19.61 9.60
C GLY A 91 10.38 -18.37 8.73
N ILE A 92 9.23 -18.21 8.09
CA ILE A 92 8.90 -16.99 7.37
C ILE A 92 7.47 -16.53 7.70
N ILE A 93 7.35 -15.28 8.12
CA ILE A 93 6.08 -14.58 8.31
C ILE A 93 6.05 -13.46 7.28
N GLN A 94 4.99 -13.35 6.49
CA GLN A 94 4.84 -12.30 5.47
C GLN A 94 3.46 -11.71 5.52
N TRP A 95 3.40 -10.40 5.35
CA TRP A 95 2.18 -9.64 5.22
C TRP A 95 2.29 -8.67 4.06
N GLN A 96 1.23 -8.57 3.27
CA GLN A 96 1.10 -7.55 2.24
C GLN A 96 -0.38 -7.32 1.95
N HIS A 97 -0.69 -6.11 1.52
CA HIS A 97 -2.04 -5.69 1.15
C HIS A 97 -1.99 -4.76 -0.05
N GLY A 98 -3.13 -4.60 -0.72
CA GLY A 98 -3.24 -3.74 -1.90
C GLY A 98 -4.53 -3.97 -2.67
N SER A 99 -4.45 -3.84 -3.99
CA SER A 99 -5.59 -3.99 -4.90
C SER A 99 -5.55 -5.34 -5.62
N PHE A 100 -6.72 -5.91 -5.91
CA PHE A 100 -6.82 -7.11 -6.73
C PHE A 100 -7.70 -6.87 -7.96
N GLU A 101 -7.45 -7.67 -8.99
CA GLU A 101 -8.16 -7.59 -10.25
C GLU A 101 -8.45 -8.99 -10.77
N LYS A 102 -9.73 -9.27 -11.07
CA LYS A 102 -10.14 -10.47 -11.81
C LYS A 102 -10.14 -10.16 -13.29
N LEU A 103 -9.26 -10.81 -14.03
CA LEU A 103 -9.14 -10.67 -15.47
C LEU A 103 -10.23 -11.50 -16.19
N ALA A 104 -10.57 -11.10 -17.42
CA ALA A 104 -11.62 -11.74 -18.22
C ALA A 104 -11.36 -13.22 -18.55
N ASN A 105 -10.10 -13.63 -18.56
CA ASN A 105 -9.65 -15.03 -18.71
C ASN A 105 -9.86 -15.89 -17.45
N GLY A 106 -10.36 -15.31 -16.35
CA GLY A 106 -10.55 -15.99 -15.06
C GLY A 106 -9.35 -15.95 -14.11
N SER A 107 -8.21 -15.40 -14.53
CA SER A 107 -7.05 -15.24 -13.65
C SER A 107 -7.25 -14.09 -12.65
N LEU A 108 -6.61 -14.21 -11.49
CA LEU A 108 -6.68 -13.24 -10.40
C LEU A 108 -5.29 -12.65 -10.17
N VAL A 109 -5.17 -11.33 -10.21
CA VAL A 109 -3.90 -10.61 -10.03
C VAL A 109 -3.98 -9.76 -8.77
N LEU A 110 -3.03 -9.96 -7.85
CA LEU A 110 -2.92 -9.20 -6.60
C LEU A 110 -1.73 -8.24 -6.68
N LYS A 111 -2.01 -6.94 -6.61
CA LYS A 111 -1.03 -5.86 -6.73
C LYS A 111 -0.84 -5.17 -5.37
N PRO A 112 0.27 -5.42 -4.66
CA PRO A 112 0.49 -4.86 -3.34
C PRO A 112 0.82 -3.37 -3.39
N ILE A 113 0.58 -2.67 -2.28
CA ILE A 113 1.15 -1.35 -2.03
C ILE A 113 2.64 -1.53 -1.73
N LYS A 114 3.49 -1.09 -2.66
CA LYS A 114 4.93 -1.40 -2.69
C LYS A 114 5.69 -1.09 -1.40
N VAL A 115 5.25 -0.10 -0.63
CA VAL A 115 5.95 0.40 0.57
C VAL A 115 5.52 -0.29 1.86
N ASP A 116 4.39 -1.00 1.83
CA ASP A 116 3.73 -1.49 3.04
C ASP A 116 4.06 -2.94 3.37
N GLY A 117 4.26 -3.81 2.38
CA GLY A 117 4.50 -5.22 2.66
C GLY A 117 5.73 -5.45 3.56
N ARG A 118 5.62 -6.43 4.46
CA ARG A 118 6.63 -6.78 5.47
C ARG A 118 6.87 -8.28 5.47
N GLN A 119 8.08 -8.65 5.83
CA GLN A 119 8.52 -10.03 5.98
C GLN A 119 9.44 -10.15 7.18
N LEU A 120 9.24 -11.20 7.96
CA LEU A 120 10.14 -11.63 9.03
C LEU A 120 10.67 -13.01 8.67
N TYR A 121 12.00 -13.13 8.55
CA TYR A 121 12.70 -14.36 8.24
C TYR A 121 13.54 -14.82 9.43
N SER A 122 13.30 -16.03 9.91
CA SER A 122 14.03 -16.63 11.03
C SER A 122 14.91 -17.77 10.54
N ASP A 123 16.20 -17.69 10.85
CA ASP A 123 17.19 -18.75 10.60
C ASP A 123 18.06 -18.91 11.85
N PRO A 124 17.68 -19.80 12.79
CA PRO A 124 18.33 -19.91 14.10
C PRO A 124 19.77 -20.45 14.03
N CYS A 125 20.14 -21.07 12.91
CA CYS A 125 21.49 -21.57 12.70
C CYS A 125 22.46 -20.46 12.24
N GLN A 126 21.96 -19.43 11.56
CA GLN A 126 22.78 -18.35 11.02
C GLN A 126 22.73 -17.08 11.87
N TYR A 127 21.58 -16.79 12.48
CA TYR A 127 21.34 -15.54 13.20
C TYR A 127 20.72 -15.81 14.57
N LYS A 128 21.07 -14.97 15.55
CA LYS A 128 20.43 -15.01 16.89
C LYS A 128 19.01 -14.46 16.87
N ASN A 129 18.74 -13.50 15.98
CA ASN A 129 17.46 -12.82 15.83
C ASN A 129 16.92 -13.00 14.42
N ALA A 130 15.60 -12.90 14.28
CA ALA A 130 14.96 -12.88 12.97
C ALA A 130 15.23 -11.56 12.24
N ILE A 131 15.26 -11.62 10.91
CA ILE A 131 15.52 -10.50 10.02
C ILE A 131 14.19 -9.95 9.51
N TYR A 132 13.92 -8.67 9.80
CA TYR A 132 12.74 -7.97 9.35
C TYR A 132 13.05 -7.11 8.12
N THR A 133 12.33 -7.34 7.02
CA THR A 133 12.54 -6.64 5.74
C THR A 133 11.21 -6.24 5.12
N ARG A 134 11.26 -5.27 4.19
CA ARG A 134 10.11 -4.99 3.32
C ARG A 134 9.88 -6.14 2.35
N TYR A 135 8.63 -6.32 1.96
CA TYR A 135 8.19 -7.35 1.02
C TYR A 135 7.27 -6.72 -0.03
N ASN A 136 7.46 -7.07 -1.29
CA ASN A 136 6.68 -6.51 -2.39
C ASN A 136 6.68 -7.51 -3.54
N THR A 137 5.66 -8.36 -3.58
CA THR A 137 5.50 -9.37 -4.62
C THR A 137 4.08 -9.32 -5.15
N THR A 138 3.96 -9.15 -6.46
CA THR A 138 2.68 -9.28 -7.15
C THR A 138 2.36 -10.77 -7.30
N ASP A 139 1.23 -11.20 -6.75
CA ASP A 139 0.77 -12.58 -6.89
C ASP A 139 -0.15 -12.71 -8.10
N HIS A 140 0.13 -13.70 -8.96
CA HIS A 140 -0.68 -13.99 -10.14
C HIS A 140 -1.22 -15.42 -10.05
N PHE A 141 -2.53 -15.55 -9.86
CA PHE A 141 -3.22 -16.84 -9.88
C PHE A 141 -3.82 -17.09 -11.25
N LYS A 142 -3.50 -18.24 -11.83
CA LYS A 142 -3.99 -18.62 -13.17
C LYS A 142 -5.52 -18.72 -13.21
N GLN A 143 -6.11 -19.23 -12.12
CA GLN A 143 -7.55 -19.35 -11.93
C GLN A 143 -7.84 -19.47 -10.43
N TYR A 144 -9.10 -19.26 -10.05
CA TYR A 144 -9.59 -19.56 -8.73
C TYR A 144 -10.97 -20.21 -8.82
N THR A 145 -11.33 -21.01 -7.81
CA THR A 145 -12.67 -21.60 -7.72
C THR A 145 -13.19 -21.47 -6.30
N VAL A 146 -14.43 -20.98 -6.17
CA VAL A 146 -15.18 -20.95 -4.91
C VAL A 146 -16.29 -21.99 -4.99
N ALA A 147 -16.32 -22.91 -4.04
CA ALA A 147 -17.34 -23.95 -3.97
C ALA A 147 -17.61 -24.34 -2.52
N MET A 148 -18.77 -24.95 -2.26
CA MET A 148 -19.01 -25.57 -0.95
C MET A 148 -18.09 -26.79 -0.78
N ASP A 149 -17.46 -26.92 0.39
CA ASP A 149 -16.57 -28.03 0.66
C ASP A 149 -17.34 -29.36 0.69
N GLY A 150 -16.95 -30.32 -0.14
CA GLY A 150 -17.64 -31.62 -0.23
C GLY A 150 -17.55 -32.45 1.06
N TYR A 151 -16.50 -32.25 1.87
CA TYR A 151 -16.31 -32.96 3.14
C TYR A 151 -17.08 -32.28 4.29
N ARG A 152 -16.89 -30.97 4.48
CA ARG A 152 -17.52 -30.22 5.58
C ARG A 152 -18.93 -29.74 5.29
N LYS A 153 -19.38 -29.71 4.02
CA LYS A 153 -20.71 -29.35 3.46
C LYS A 153 -21.33 -28.01 3.89
N THR A 154 -20.85 -27.39 4.96
CA THR A 154 -21.38 -26.16 5.56
C THR A 154 -20.44 -24.97 5.40
N VAL A 155 -19.22 -25.20 4.88
CA VAL A 155 -18.17 -24.19 4.77
C VAL A 155 -17.78 -24.01 3.30
N GLN A 156 -17.72 -22.76 2.85
CA GLN A 156 -17.20 -22.41 1.54
C GLN A 156 -15.68 -22.63 1.50
N ARG A 157 -15.21 -23.17 0.38
CA ARG A 157 -13.80 -23.43 0.08
C ARG A 157 -13.38 -22.60 -1.12
N LEU A 158 -12.23 -21.94 -0.99
CA LEU A 158 -11.53 -21.23 -2.04
C LEU A 158 -10.28 -22.04 -2.40
N ASP A 159 -10.23 -22.48 -3.64
CA ASP A 159 -9.06 -23.13 -4.23
C ASP A 159 -8.39 -22.13 -5.19
N LEU A 160 -7.16 -21.74 -4.88
CA LEU A 160 -6.33 -20.86 -5.70
C LEU A 160 -5.33 -21.70 -6.50
N TYR A 161 -5.07 -21.32 -7.74
CA TYR A 161 -4.09 -22.00 -8.59
C TYR A 161 -2.97 -21.03 -8.93
N GLY A 162 -1.73 -21.42 -8.63
CA GLY A 162 -0.53 -20.63 -8.87
C GLY A 162 -0.35 -20.27 -10.34
N GLN A 163 0.66 -19.47 -10.63
CA GLN A 163 0.96 -19.07 -12.00
C GLN A 163 1.33 -20.26 -12.90
N ASP A 164 1.94 -21.29 -12.31
CA ASP A 164 2.23 -22.60 -12.92
C ASP A 164 0.99 -23.49 -13.09
N GLY A 165 -0.15 -23.09 -12.50
CA GLY A 165 -1.38 -23.87 -12.47
C GLY A 165 -1.42 -24.92 -11.37
N ALA A 166 -0.38 -25.01 -10.52
CA ALA A 166 -0.42 -25.91 -9.37
C ALA A 166 -1.44 -25.40 -8.35
N PRO A 167 -2.26 -26.29 -7.76
CA PRO A 167 -3.19 -25.88 -6.71
C PRO A 167 -2.41 -25.46 -5.46
N LEU A 168 -2.78 -24.34 -4.86
CA LEU A 168 -2.35 -23.96 -3.53
C LEU A 168 -3.12 -24.78 -2.48
N MET A 169 -2.69 -24.69 -1.22
CA MET A 169 -3.45 -25.28 -0.13
C MET A 169 -4.88 -24.73 -0.09
N PRO A 170 -5.90 -25.57 0.14
CA PRO A 170 -7.29 -25.14 0.16
C PRO A 170 -7.53 -24.16 1.31
N LEU A 171 -8.31 -23.12 1.02
CA LEU A 171 -8.70 -22.10 1.98
C LEU A 171 -10.18 -22.22 2.28
N TYR A 172 -10.57 -21.89 3.50
CA TYR A 172 -11.94 -21.97 3.97
C TYR A 172 -12.39 -20.60 4.46
N LEU A 173 -13.65 -20.25 4.19
CA LEU A 173 -14.21 -18.98 4.63
C LEU A 173 -14.24 -18.93 6.17
N ALA A 174 -13.49 -17.99 6.74
CA ALA A 174 -13.37 -17.75 8.17
C ALA A 174 -14.24 -16.58 8.63
N TYR A 175 -14.30 -15.49 7.85
CA TYR A 175 -15.10 -14.30 8.16
C TYR A 175 -15.80 -13.71 6.94
N SER A 176 -17.02 -13.22 7.16
CA SER A 176 -17.76 -12.35 6.24
C SER A 176 -18.58 -11.39 7.11
N PRO A 177 -18.28 -10.08 7.16
CA PRO A 177 -17.36 -9.30 6.30
C PRO A 177 -15.87 -9.64 6.48
N PRO A 178 -15.00 -9.27 5.52
CA PRO A 178 -13.57 -9.56 5.58
C PRO A 178 -12.87 -8.79 6.72
N LYS A 179 -11.93 -9.46 7.39
CA LYS A 179 -11.04 -8.92 8.41
C LYS A 179 -9.67 -8.57 7.82
N MET A 180 -9.38 -7.29 7.66
CA MET A 180 -8.08 -6.78 7.17
C MET A 180 -7.79 -5.38 7.72
N LEU A 181 -6.54 -4.95 7.60
CA LEU A 181 -6.08 -3.59 7.92
C LEU A 181 -6.63 -2.57 6.91
N PRO A 182 -6.53 -1.26 7.21
CA PRO A 182 -6.99 -0.21 6.30
C PRO A 182 -6.32 -0.31 4.92
N THR A 183 -7.11 -0.07 3.87
CA THR A 183 -6.70 -0.21 2.45
C THR A 183 -5.87 0.94 1.92
N THR A 184 -5.57 1.94 2.76
CA THR A 184 -4.70 3.07 2.44
C THR A 184 -3.24 2.73 2.67
N THR A 185 -2.33 3.56 2.15
CA THR A 185 -0.91 3.40 2.46
C THR A 185 -0.65 3.62 3.95
N LEU A 186 -0.10 2.62 4.63
CA LEU A 186 0.12 2.66 6.08
C LEU A 186 1.46 3.30 6.45
N ASN A 187 2.51 3.03 5.67
CA ASN A 187 3.87 3.51 5.92
C ASN A 187 4.42 4.24 4.69
N PRO A 188 3.99 5.49 4.44
CA PRO A 188 4.49 6.27 3.31
C PRO A 188 6.00 6.50 3.47
N LEU A 189 6.77 6.17 2.44
CA LEU A 189 8.14 6.67 2.34
C LEU A 189 8.04 8.17 2.14
N VAL A 190 8.67 8.94 3.02
CA VAL A 190 8.94 10.35 2.75
C VAL A 190 9.84 10.38 1.53
N THR A 191 9.23 10.49 0.35
CA THR A 191 9.97 10.78 -0.87
C THR A 191 10.40 12.22 -0.65
N GLU A 192 11.71 12.45 -0.49
CA GLU A 192 12.33 13.77 -0.63
C GLU A 192 11.54 14.52 -1.69
N THR A 193 10.86 15.60 -1.28
CA THR A 193 10.03 16.41 -2.16
C THR A 193 10.87 16.67 -3.40
N ALA A 194 10.41 16.19 -4.58
CA ALA A 194 11.10 16.45 -5.83
C ALA A 194 11.46 17.94 -5.82
N LYS A 195 12.78 18.26 -5.86
CA LYS A 195 13.28 19.63 -5.78
C LYS A 195 12.33 20.50 -6.56
N ALA A 196 11.64 21.42 -5.88
CA ALA A 196 10.70 22.32 -6.51
C ALA A 196 11.39 22.86 -7.76
N GLY A 197 10.87 22.48 -8.94
CA GLY A 197 11.31 23.08 -10.19
C GLY A 197 11.24 24.58 -9.97
N LYS A 198 12.24 25.35 -10.44
CA LYS A 198 12.28 26.80 -10.23
C LYS A 198 11.04 27.44 -10.87
N VAL A 199 9.94 27.51 -10.14
CA VAL A 199 8.73 28.21 -10.55
C VAL A 199 9.03 29.69 -10.37
N LYS A 200 9.05 30.42 -11.49
CA LYS A 200 9.12 31.88 -11.47
C LYS A 200 7.89 32.39 -10.73
N ARG A 201 8.13 33.12 -9.63
CA ARG A 201 7.12 33.75 -8.79
C ARG A 201 6.40 34.84 -9.62
N GLY A 202 5.32 34.48 -10.31
CA GLY A 202 4.56 35.40 -11.16
C GLY A 202 3.12 34.98 -11.37
N ASP A 203 2.85 33.72 -11.70
CA ASP A 203 1.53 33.31 -12.21
C ASP A 203 0.91 32.14 -11.42
N MET A 204 0.42 32.41 -10.21
CA MET A 204 -0.56 31.51 -9.59
C MET A 204 -1.86 32.26 -9.30
N PRO A 205 -3.00 31.85 -9.88
CA PRO A 205 -4.30 32.40 -9.51
C PRO A 205 -4.63 31.97 -8.08
N LEU A 206 -4.76 32.97 -7.21
CA LEU A 206 -5.15 32.82 -5.82
C LEU A 206 -6.61 32.33 -5.76
N SER A 207 -6.82 31.06 -5.42
CA SER A 207 -8.13 30.57 -5.00
C SER A 207 -8.03 29.61 -3.82
N TYR A 208 -8.82 29.95 -2.81
CA TYR A 208 -9.30 29.14 -1.69
C TYR A 208 -8.43 29.00 -0.43
N GLY A 209 -8.62 29.96 0.48
CA GLY A 209 -9.14 29.60 1.81
C GLY A 209 -8.15 29.10 2.85
N THR A 210 -7.24 29.95 3.33
CA THR A 210 -6.73 29.85 4.71
C THR A 210 -6.38 31.25 5.19
N GLN A 211 -7.30 31.86 5.93
CA GLN A 211 -7.03 33.11 6.65
C GLN A 211 -6.18 32.80 7.89
N LEU A 212 -4.88 32.63 7.68
CA LEU A 212 -3.90 32.79 8.74
C LEU A 212 -3.76 34.29 9.01
N ASN A 213 -4.46 34.76 10.04
CA ASN A 213 -4.27 36.10 10.60
C ASN A 213 -2.88 36.18 11.24
N ARG A 214 -1.87 36.36 10.39
CA ARG A 214 -0.48 36.53 10.77
C ARG A 214 -0.15 38.01 10.72
N ASN A 215 -0.58 38.74 11.75
CA ASN A 215 -0.18 40.14 12.01
C ASN A 215 1.32 40.22 12.38
N THR A 216 2.19 39.90 11.42
CA THR A 216 3.67 39.90 11.58
C THR A 216 4.36 41.06 10.89
N LYS A 217 3.61 41.91 10.17
CA LYS A 217 4.20 43.10 9.53
C LYS A 217 4.57 44.20 10.52
N VAL A 218 3.91 44.29 11.68
CA VAL A 218 4.15 45.37 12.67
C VAL A 218 5.42 45.13 13.49
N MET A 219 5.81 43.87 13.73
CA MET A 219 6.93 43.54 14.62
C MET A 219 8.31 43.65 13.97
N ALA A 220 8.41 43.50 12.63
CA ALA A 220 9.71 43.51 11.95
C ALA A 220 10.34 44.91 11.86
N ASP A 221 9.53 45.93 11.57
CA ASP A 221 10.00 47.32 11.44
C ASP A 221 10.41 47.88 12.82
N GLN A 222 9.64 47.58 13.87
CA GLN A 222 9.97 47.97 15.25
C GLN A 222 11.29 47.34 15.74
N TRP A 223 11.53 46.06 15.42
CA TRP A 223 12.78 45.38 15.80
C TRP A 223 13.99 45.91 15.03
N TRP A 224 13.80 46.28 13.76
CA TRP A 224 14.85 46.88 12.95
C TRP A 224 15.26 48.24 13.50
N TRP A 225 14.29 49.12 13.79
CA TRP A 225 14.57 50.44 14.38
C TRP A 225 15.14 50.34 15.80
N PHE A 226 14.74 49.35 16.59
CA PHE A 226 15.33 49.09 17.90
C PHE A 226 16.83 48.76 17.80
N GLY A 227 17.24 47.94 16.82
CA GLY A 227 18.65 47.64 16.55
C GLY A 227 19.45 48.87 16.10
N VAL A 228 18.87 49.74 15.27
CA VAL A 228 19.50 51.00 14.86
C VAL A 228 19.73 51.91 16.07
N PHE A 229 18.75 52.03 16.97
CA PHE A 229 18.86 52.88 18.15
C PHE A 229 19.93 52.41 19.13
N LEU A 230 20.01 51.09 19.38
CA LEU A 230 21.04 50.47 20.24
C LEU A 230 22.46 50.67 19.69
N THR A 231 22.61 50.61 18.37
CA THR A 231 23.92 50.80 17.72
C THR A 231 24.34 52.27 17.78
N ALA A 232 23.41 53.20 17.53
CA ALA A 232 23.68 54.63 17.60
C ALA A 232 24.01 55.09 19.04
N SER A 233 23.26 54.62 20.04
CA SER A 233 23.51 54.96 21.44
C SER A 233 24.86 54.41 21.94
N GLY A 234 25.22 53.19 21.54
CA GLY A 234 26.55 52.63 21.81
C GLY A 234 27.68 53.45 21.17
N GLY A 235 27.49 53.94 19.94
CA GLY A 235 28.45 54.80 19.26
C GLY A 235 28.63 56.17 19.92
N VAL A 236 27.54 56.77 20.42
CA VAL A 236 27.61 58.05 21.15
C VAL A 236 28.30 57.86 22.49
N LEU A 237 27.96 56.81 23.25
CA LEU A 237 28.62 56.52 24.54
C LEU A 237 30.12 56.28 24.38
N TYR A 238 30.57 55.68 23.27
CA TYR A 238 31.98 55.48 22.95
C TYR A 238 32.76 56.79 22.69
N LEU A 239 32.07 57.90 22.39
CA LEU A 239 32.72 59.20 22.15
C LEU A 239 32.76 60.09 23.39
N PHE A 240 32.00 59.74 24.44
CA PHE A 240 31.93 60.48 25.70
C PHE A 240 32.64 59.76 26.88
N PHE A 241 33.30 58.62 26.62
CA PHE A 241 34.21 57.89 27.51
C PHE A 241 35.44 57.43 26.73
#